data_AF-A0A163GJH3-F1
#
_entry.id   AF-A0A163GJH3-F1
#
_cell.length_a   1.000
_cell.length_b   1.000
_cell.length_c   1.000
_cell.angle_alpha   90.00
_cell.angle_beta   90.00
_cell.angle_gamma   90.00
#
_symmetry.space_group_name_H-M   'P 1'
#
loop_
_entity.id
_entity.type
_entity.pdbx_description
1 polymer ?
#
loop_
_entity_poly.entity_id
_entity_poly.type
_entity_poly.pdbx_seq_one_letter_code
_entity_poly.pdbx_strand_id
1 'polypeptide(L)' 'MSLEQLRAFLVKMQDDADLRQQVLSASTADEVANLAVGFGYEFSGDELLRISGQKVDRVTVRKQDVPGEYN' A
#
# COMPACT_ATOMS: atom_id res chain seq x y z
N MET A 1 7.35 14.47 -7.38
CA MET A 1 8.16 13.24 -7.54
C MET A 1 7.46 12.02 -6.93
N SER A 2 6.94 12.08 -5.70
CA SER A 2 6.37 10.89 -5.02
C SER A 2 5.01 10.37 -5.53
N LEU A 3 4.12 11.24 -6.03
CA LEU A 3 2.76 10.86 -6.45
C LEU A 3 2.73 9.90 -7.66
N GLU A 4 3.69 10.04 -8.57
CA GLU A 4 3.82 9.19 -9.75
C GLU A 4 4.31 7.79 -9.37
N GLN A 5 5.29 7.71 -8.46
CA GLN A 5 5.80 6.45 -7.93
C GLN A 5 4.72 5.70 -7.14
N LEU A 6 3.97 6.41 -6.29
CA LEU A 6 2.86 5.83 -5.55
C LEU A 6 1.77 5.27 -6.48
N ARG A 7 1.42 6.00 -7.57
CA ARG A 7 0.45 5.49 -8.56
C ARG A 7 0.97 4.26 -9.30
N ALA A 8 2.23 4.29 -9.73
CA ALA A 8 2.85 3.16 -10.41
C ALA A 8 2.92 1.91 -9.49
N PHE A 9 3.22 2.10 -8.21
CA PHE A 9 3.16 1.06 -7.19
C PHE A 9 1.75 0.47 -7.03
N LEU A 10 0.72 1.32 -6.94
CA LEU A 10 -0.68 0.85 -6.84
C LEU A 10 -1.15 0.09 -8.08
N VAL A 11 -0.67 0.46 -9.27
CA VAL A 11 -0.93 -0.28 -10.51
C VAL A 11 -0.23 -1.64 -10.46
N LYS A 12 1.05 -1.68 -10.06
CA LYS A 12 1.79 -2.94 -9.93
C LYS A 12 1.18 -3.86 -8.86
N MET A 13 0.75 -3.33 -7.73
CA MET A 13 0.05 -4.09 -6.68
C MET A 13 -1.28 -4.70 -7.17
N GLN A 14 -1.94 -4.11 -8.18
CA GLN A 14 -3.15 -4.69 -8.77
C GLN A 14 -2.85 -5.86 -9.71
N ASP A 15 -1.70 -5.82 -10.39
CA ASP A 15 -1.24 -6.86 -11.32
C ASP A 15 -0.53 -8.02 -10.59
N ASP A 16 0.10 -7.72 -9.47
CA ASP A 16 1.00 -8.60 -8.74
C ASP A 16 0.38 -9.06 -7.41
N ALA A 17 -0.19 -10.27 -7.41
CA ALA A 17 -0.92 -10.81 -6.27
C ALA A 17 -0.04 -11.07 -5.04
N ASP A 18 1.25 -11.38 -5.25
CA ASP A 18 2.22 -11.58 -4.18
C ASP A 18 2.51 -10.25 -3.48
N LEU A 19 2.82 -9.20 -4.26
CA LEU A 19 2.98 -7.85 -3.75
C LEU A 19 1.74 -7.39 -2.98
N ARG A 20 0.54 -7.66 -3.51
CA ARG A 20 -0.71 -7.35 -2.82
C ARG A 20 -0.81 -8.06 -1.48
N GLN A 21 -0.44 -9.34 -1.39
CA GLN A 21 -0.47 -10.08 -0.13
C GLN A 21 0.52 -9.49 0.88
N GLN A 22 1.73 -9.12 0.43
CA GLN A 22 2.73 -8.46 1.28
C GLN A 22 2.22 -7.12 1.82
N VAL A 23 1.59 -6.31 0.97
CA VAL A 23 0.98 -5.02 1.37
C VAL A 23 -0.20 -5.23 2.34
N LEU A 24 -1.01 -6.29 2.16
CA LEU A 24 -2.09 -6.63 3.08
C LEU A 24 -1.59 -7.17 4.42
N SER A 25 -0.41 -7.79 4.45
CA SER A 25 0.25 -8.21 5.69
C SER A 25 0.94 -7.07 6.43
N ALA A 26 1.20 -5.94 5.77
CA ALA A 26 1.76 -4.76 6.41
C ALA A 26 0.73 -4.11 7.36
N SER A 27 1.14 -3.83 8.59
CA SER A 27 0.25 -3.25 9.61
C SER A 27 0.19 -1.72 9.54
N THR A 28 1.21 -1.10 8.93
CA THR A 28 1.35 0.36 8.87
C THR A 28 1.69 0.86 7.47
N ALA A 29 1.36 2.13 7.20
CA ALA A 29 1.71 2.78 5.93
C ALA A 29 3.24 2.92 5.74
N ASP A 30 4.00 2.97 6.83
CA ASP A 30 5.46 2.99 6.82
C ASP A 30 6.03 1.65 6.33
N GLU A 31 5.50 0.52 6.80
CA GLU A 31 5.88 -0.81 6.30
C GLU A 31 5.58 -0.97 4.80
N VAL A 32 4.45 -0.43 4.31
CA VAL A 32 4.13 -0.44 2.88
C VAL A 32 5.10 0.42 2.08
N ALA A 33 5.50 1.58 2.59
CA ALA A 33 6.52 2.42 1.96
C ALA A 33 7.87 1.69 1.90
N ASN A 34 8.23 0.97 2.96
CA ASN A 34 9.48 0.22 3.02
C ASN A 34 9.48 -0.98 2.04
N LEU A 35 8.34 -1.68 1.91
CA LEU A 35 8.14 -2.69 0.86
C LEU A 35 8.33 -2.09 -0.53
N ALA A 36 7.72 -0.94 -0.79
CA ALA A 36 7.78 -0.27 -2.09
C ALA A 36 9.21 0.11 -2.50
N VAL A 37 10.06 0.50 -1.55
CA VAL A 37 11.50 0.78 -1.78
C VAL A 37 12.20 -0.44 -2.37
N GLY A 38 11.87 -1.65 -1.89
CA GLY A 38 12.40 -2.91 -2.44
C GLY A 38 12.03 -3.18 -3.90
N PHE A 39 10.94 -2.57 -4.38
CA PHE A 39 10.48 -2.66 -5.78
C PHE A 39 10.91 -1.44 -6.61
N GLY A 40 11.72 -0.53 -6.06
CA GLY A 40 12.20 0.68 -6.74
C GLY A 40 11.23 1.86 -6.73
N TYR A 41 10.22 1.82 -5.86
CA TYR A 41 9.28 2.92 -5.66
C TYR A 41 9.61 3.67 -4.37
N GLU A 42 9.69 4.99 -4.45
CA GLU A 42 10.04 5.83 -3.31
C GLU A 42 8.88 6.79 -2.99
N PHE A 43 8.21 6.57 -1.87
CA PHE A 43 7.14 7.41 -1.34
C PHE A 43 7.08 7.28 0.18
N SER A 44 6.53 8.29 0.86
CA SER A 44 6.36 8.24 2.31
C SER A 44 5.00 7.63 2.72
N GLY A 45 4.95 6.99 3.88
CA GLY A 45 3.71 6.47 4.47
C GLY A 45 2.61 7.54 4.61
N ASP A 46 2.97 8.79 4.93
CA ASP A 46 2.06 9.93 4.94
C ASP A 46 1.39 10.20 3.59
N GLU A 47 2.13 10.03 2.49
CA GLU A 47 1.58 10.19 1.15
C GLU A 47 0.60 9.07 0.85
N LEU A 48 0.95 7.84 1.23
CA LEU A 48 0.04 6.70 1.13
C LEU A 48 -1.23 6.94 1.95
N LEU A 49 -1.15 7.48 3.16
CA LEU A 49 -2.32 7.82 3.99
C LEU A 49 -3.17 8.93 3.39
N ARG A 50 -2.55 9.96 2.79
CA ARG A 50 -3.28 11.01 2.05
C ARG A 50 -4.11 10.44 0.91
N ILE A 51 -3.64 9.39 0.26
CA ILE A 51 -4.35 8.72 -0.83
C ILE A 51 -5.30 7.64 -0.30
N SER A 52 -4.95 6.93 0.78
CA SER A 52 -5.79 5.89 1.37
C SER A 52 -7.09 6.45 1.96
N GLY A 53 -7.12 7.74 2.33
CA GLY A 53 -8.33 8.47 2.74
C GLY A 53 -9.11 9.12 1.60
N GLN A 54 -8.54 9.21 0.39
CA GLN A 54 -9.16 9.80 -0.78
C GLN A 54 -9.50 8.68 -1.78
N LYS A 55 -10.78 8.48 -2.13
CA LYS A 55 -11.15 7.51 -3.18
C LYS A 55 -10.39 7.82 -4.47
N VAL A 56 -9.31 7.08 -4.74
CA VAL A 56 -8.67 7.02 -6.06
C VAL A 56 -9.47 6.00 -6.84
N ASP A 57 -10.47 6.52 -7.56
CA ASP A 57 -11.35 6.01 -8.63
C ASP A 57 -11.61 4.50 -8.82
N ARG A 58 -10.73 3.59 -8.38
CA ARG A 58 -10.91 2.14 -8.47
C ARG A 58 -10.36 1.28 -7.31
N VAL A 59 -9.60 1.82 -6.36
CA VAL A 59 -9.05 1.03 -5.24
C VAL A 59 -9.60 1.55 -3.91
N THR A 60 -10.57 0.82 -3.36
CA THR A 60 -11.08 1.11 -2.00
C THR A 60 -10.14 0.46 -0.99
N VAL A 61 -9.21 1.23 -0.43
CA VAL A 61 -8.38 0.77 0.70
C VAL A 61 -9.26 0.84 1.96
N ARG A 62 -9.69 -0.31 2.46
CA ARG A 62 -10.38 -0.42 3.75
C ARG A 62 -9.34 -0.76 4.81
N LYS A 63 -9.36 -0.04 5.93
CA LYS A 63 -8.65 -0.43 7.16
C LYS A 63 -9.08 -1.86 7.52
N GLN A 64 -8.11 -2.78 7.56
CA GLN A 64 -8.33 -4.14 8.01
C GLN A 64 -8.60 -4.10 9.51
N ASP A 65 -9.85 -4.32 9.90
CA ASP A 65 -10.19 -4.70 11.27
C ASP A 65 -9.65 -6.13 11.45
N VAL A 66 -8.68 -6.31 12.33
CA VAL A 66 -8.04 -7.59 12.62
C VAL A 66 -8.77 -8.23 13.80
N PRO A 67 -9.60 -9.28 13.58
CA PRO A 67 -9.86 -10.26 14.62
C PRO A 67 -9.16 -11.55 14.19
N GLY A 68 -8.01 -11.81 14.77
CA GLY A 68 -7.25 -13.00 14.45
C GLY A 68 -6.08 -13.15 15.40
N GLU A 69 -6.40 -13.50 16.65
CA GLU A 69 -5.43 -14.20 17.51
C GLU A 69 -4.96 -15.44 16.76
N TYR A 70 -3.67 -15.48 16.41
CA TYR A 70 -3.03 -16.71 15.96
C TYR A 70 -2.37 -17.37 17.15
N ASN A 71 -2.78 -18.63 17.37
CA ASN A 71 -2.28 -19.55 18.39
C ASN A 71 -0.84 -19.99 18.08
#